data_AF-A0A950YHI7-F1
#
_entry.id   AF-A0A950YHI7-F1
#
_cell.length_a   1.000
_cell.length_b   1.000
_cell.length_c   1.000
_cell.angle_alpha   90.00
_cell.angle_beta   90.00
_cell.angle_gamma   90.00
#
_symmetry.space_group_name_H-M   'P 1'
#
loop_
_entity.id
_entity.type
_entity.pdbx_description
1 polymer ?
#
loop_
_entity_poly.entity_id
_entity_poly.type
_entity_poly.pdbx_seq_one_letter_code
_entity_poly.pdbx_strand_id
1 'polypeptide(L)'
;ELNVLMDMLERRVTLLGVLQAALTEPVVLVRIGAENETPGLQSLALVAAGYGLPQRRLGTVSVIGPLRMDYGRAIHAVRDAASQLSSFIADVYDER
;
A
#
# COMPACT_ATOMS: atom_id res chain seq x y z
N GLU A 1 -14.26 -3.91 -13.51
CA GLU A 1 -13.25 -3.31 -12.62
C GLU A 1 -12.13 -4.28 -12.26
N LEU A 2 -12.42 -5.49 -11.75
CA LEU A 2 -11.39 -6.50 -11.43
C LEU A 2 -10.46 -6.86 -12.62
N ASN A 3 -11.01 -7.00 -13.83
CA ASN A 3 -10.19 -7.34 -15.01
C ASN A 3 -9.14 -6.29 -15.35
N VAL A 4 -9.41 -5.00 -15.09
CA VAL A 4 -8.44 -3.92 -15.34
C VAL A 4 -7.33 -3.99 -14.30
N LEU A 5 -7.66 -4.25 -13.04
CA LEU A 5 -6.66 -4.46 -11.99
C LEU A 5 -5.79 -5.68 -12.29
N MET A 6 -6.38 -6.78 -12.77
CA MET A 6 -5.64 -7.98 -13.16
C MET A 6 -4.71 -7.74 -14.36
N ASP A 7 -5.18 -7.05 -15.41
CA ASP A 7 -4.38 -6.67 -16.59
C ASP A 7 -3.20 -5.74 -16.20
N MET A 8 -3.39 -4.89 -15.19
CA MET A 8 -2.35 -4.03 -14.64
C MET A 8 -1.34 -4.78 -13.76
N LEU A 9 -1.78 -5.78 -12.99
CA LEU A 9 -0.90 -6.67 -12.23
C LEU A 9 -0.03 -7.52 -13.15
N GLU A 10 -0.58 -7.93 -14.30
CA GLU A 10 0.14 -8.66 -15.34
C GLU A 10 1.25 -7.79 -15.97
N ARG A 11 0.99 -6.48 -16.11
CA ARG A 11 1.99 -5.45 -16.44
C ARG A 11 2.75 -4.97 -15.19
N ARG A 12 3.49 -5.89 -14.54
CA ARG A 12 4.29 -5.74 -13.29
C ARG A 12 4.93 -4.37 -12.99
N VAL A 13 5.34 -3.59 -13.99
CA VAL A 13 6.16 -2.37 -13.81
C VAL A 13 5.35 -1.20 -13.22
N THR A 14 4.05 -1.09 -13.53
CA THR A 14 3.30 0.13 -13.20
C THR A 14 2.81 0.15 -11.75
N LEU A 15 2.45 -1.02 -11.21
CA LEU A 15 1.99 -1.16 -9.83
C LEU A 15 3.15 -1.00 -8.83
N LEU A 16 4.37 -1.40 -9.23
CA LEU A 16 5.60 -1.23 -8.45
C LEU A 16 5.93 0.23 -8.16
N GLY A 17 5.76 1.14 -9.13
CA GLY A 17 6.04 2.57 -8.93
C GLY A 17 5.11 3.21 -7.90
N VAL A 18 3.84 2.82 -7.91
CA VAL A 18 2.85 3.29 -6.94
C VAL A 18 3.19 2.78 -5.53
N LEU A 19 3.62 1.52 -5.40
CA LEU A 19 4.04 0.94 -4.12
C LEU A 19 5.36 1.54 -3.62
N GLN A 20 6.28 1.93 -4.50
CA GLN A 20 7.53 2.60 -4.12
C GLN A 20 7.28 3.98 -3.49
N ALA A 21 6.30 4.75 -3.97
CA ALA A 21 5.93 6.01 -3.33
C ALA A 21 5.49 5.81 -1.86
N ALA A 22 4.83 4.68 -1.56
CA ALA A 22 4.43 4.32 -0.19
C ALA A 22 5.63 3.94 0.70
N LEU A 23 6.76 3.56 0.08
CA LEU A 23 8.04 3.33 0.76
C LEU A 23 8.80 4.64 1.04
N THR A 24 8.22 5.82 0.78
CA THR A 24 8.83 7.10 1.16
C THR A 24 8.04 7.86 2.23
N GLU A 25 6.71 7.68 2.33
CA GLU A 25 5.90 8.41 3.31
C GLU A 25 5.89 7.83 4.73
N PRO A 26 5.92 8.66 5.79
CA PRO A 26 6.20 8.22 7.15
C PRO A 26 5.04 7.50 7.88
N VAL A 27 3.80 7.55 7.39
CA VAL A 27 2.66 7.01 8.17
C VAL A 27 1.65 6.23 7.31
N VAL A 28 0.98 6.88 6.37
CA VAL A 28 0.00 6.24 5.46
C VAL A 28 -0.02 7.05 4.16
N LEU A 29 0.20 6.38 3.02
CA LEU A 29 0.00 6.94 1.68
C LEU A 29 -1.46 6.73 1.27
N VAL A 30 -2.12 7.79 0.80
CA VAL A 30 -3.43 7.70 0.15
C VAL A 30 -3.31 8.27 -1.25
N ARG A 31 -3.76 7.52 -2.26
CA ARG A 31 -3.87 7.99 -3.64
C ARG A 31 -5.28 7.78 -4.16
N ILE A 32 -5.90 8.83 -4.70
CA ILE A 32 -7.30 8.80 -5.14
C ILE A 32 -7.39 9.16 -6.63
N GLY A 33 -7.80 8.18 -7.44
CA GLY A 33 -8.23 8.38 -8.81
C GLY A 33 -7.26 9.21 -9.67
N ALA A 34 -7.58 10.49 -9.86
CA ALA A 34 -6.79 11.42 -10.67
C ALA A 34 -5.33 11.58 -10.21
N GLU A 35 -5.03 11.24 -8.96
CA GLU A 35 -3.65 11.20 -8.44
C GLU A 35 -2.85 10.02 -8.99
N ASN A 36 -3.49 9.03 -9.61
CA ASN A 36 -2.83 7.90 -10.25
C ASN A 36 -2.40 8.26 -11.67
N GLU A 37 -1.10 8.22 -11.93
CA GLU A 37 -0.51 8.53 -13.25
C GLU A 37 -0.96 7.56 -14.34
N THR A 38 -1.40 6.36 -13.97
CA THR A 38 -1.85 5.35 -14.92
C THR A 38 -3.35 5.45 -15.16
N PRO A 39 -3.81 5.60 -16.43
CA PRO A 39 -5.22 5.75 -16.75
C PRO A 39 -6.13 4.66 -16.17
N GLY A 40 -5.68 3.39 -16.18
CA GLY A 40 -6.45 2.27 -15.62
C GLY A 40 -6.61 2.30 -14.09
N LEU A 41 -5.82 3.09 -13.37
CA LEU A 41 -5.91 3.28 -11.92
C LEU A 41 -6.73 4.52 -11.55
N GLN A 42 -7.16 5.34 -12.51
CA GLN A 42 -7.92 6.57 -12.22
C GLN A 42 -9.33 6.29 -11.70
N SER A 43 -9.86 5.08 -11.92
CA SER A 43 -11.11 4.59 -11.31
C SER A 43 -10.91 3.97 -9.93
N LEU A 44 -9.67 3.87 -9.44
CA LEU A 44 -9.31 3.21 -8.20
C LEU A 44 -8.69 4.19 -7.21
N ALA A 45 -8.81 3.85 -5.94
CA ALA A 45 -8.11 4.47 -4.85
C ALA A 45 -7.25 3.43 -4.12
N LEU A 46 -6.12 3.90 -3.61
CA LEU A 46 -5.12 3.11 -2.91
C LEU A 46 -4.88 3.75 -1.55
N VAL A 47 -4.89 2.92 -0.51
CA VAL A 47 -4.45 3.29 0.83
C VAL A 47 -3.33 2.31 1.20
N ALA A 48 -2.16 2.82 1.60
CA ALA A 48 -0.98 1.99 1.82
C ALA A 48 -0.18 2.45 3.05
N ALA A 49 0.44 1.51 3.74
CA ALA A 49 1.31 1.77 4.88
C ALA A 49 2.57 0.91 4.78
N GLY A 50 3.74 1.51 5.01
CA GLY A 50 5.01 0.80 5.06
C GLY A 50 5.18 0.03 6.37
N TYR A 51 5.79 -1.15 6.32
CA TYR A 51 6.17 -1.93 7.51
C TYR A 51 7.67 -2.25 7.50
N GLY A 52 8.24 -2.50 8.68
CA GLY A 52 9.64 -2.87 8.84
C GLY A 52 10.23 -2.44 10.17
N LEU A 53 11.55 -2.32 10.21
CA LEU A 53 12.30 -1.89 11.39
C LEU A 53 12.36 -0.36 11.48
N PRO A 54 12.59 0.23 12.67
CA PRO A 54 12.63 1.69 12.85
C PRO A 54 13.55 2.44 11.88
N GLN A 55 14.64 1.80 11.45
CA GLN A 55 15.64 2.37 10.56
C GLN A 55 15.53 1.85 9.11
N ARG A 56 14.65 0.89 8.85
CA ARG A 56 14.54 0.22 7.54
C ARG A 56 13.15 -0.33 7.28
N ARG A 57 12.45 0.28 6.32
CA ARG A 57 11.25 -0.33 5.73
C ARG A 57 11.62 -1.59 4.94
N LEU A 58 10.84 -2.63 5.14
CA LEU A 58 11.02 -3.92 4.48
C LEU A 58 9.93 -4.17 3.43
N GLY A 59 8.80 -3.47 3.51
CA GLY A 59 7.73 -3.56 2.52
C GLY A 59 6.58 -2.60 2.82
N THR A 60 5.47 -2.83 2.12
CA THR A 60 4.23 -2.05 2.22
C THR A 60 3.03 -2.99 2.19
N VAL A 61 2.02 -2.71 3.01
CA VAL A 61 0.68 -3.30 2.93
C VAL A 61 -0.29 -2.25 2.37
N SER A 62 -1.22 -2.68 1.53
CA SER A 62 -2.16 -1.75 0.91
C SER A 62 -3.56 -2.33 0.69
N VAL A 63 -4.54 -1.43 0.68
CA VAL A 63 -5.93 -1.68 0.28
C VAL A 63 -6.18 -0.92 -1.01
N ILE A 64 -6.69 -1.63 -2.02
CA ILE A 64 -7.12 -1.07 -3.31
C ILE A 64 -8.63 -1.22 -3.40
N GLY A 65 -9.32 -0.16 -3.80
CA GLY A 65 -10.77 -0.19 -3.92
C GLY A 65 -11.31 0.95 -4.79
N PRO A 66 -12.65 1.10 -4.84
CA PRO A 66 -13.29 2.18 -5.58
C PRO A 66 -13.01 3.54 -4.93
N LEU A 67 -13.18 4.63 -5.71
CA LEU A 67 -13.00 6.01 -5.24
C LEU A 67 -13.93 6.39 -4.07
N ARG A 68 -15.06 5.68 -3.93
CA ARG A 68 -15.98 5.83 -2.79
C ARG A 68 -15.86 4.60 -1.90
N MET A 69 -14.81 4.56 -1.08
CA MET A 69 -14.63 3.58 -0.02
C MET A 69 -14.72 4.26 1.36
N ASP A 70 -14.88 3.45 2.40
CA ASP A 70 -14.67 3.92 3.78
C ASP A 70 -13.16 4.09 4.04
N TYR A 71 -12.67 5.30 3.80
CA TYR A 71 -11.25 5.63 4.00
C TYR A 71 -10.83 5.52 5.45
N GLY A 72 -11.71 5.82 6.41
CA GLY A 72 -11.40 5.68 7.83
C GLY A 72 -11.08 4.23 8.19
N ARG A 73 -11.95 3.31 7.74
CA ARG A 73 -11.73 1.88 7.91
C ARG A 73 -10.51 1.37 7.15
N ALA A 74 -10.31 1.82 5.90
CA ALA A 74 -9.16 1.41 5.09
C ALA A 74 -7.83 1.85 5.71
N ILE A 75 -7.74 3.10 6.16
CA ILE A 75 -6.57 3.68 6.83
C ILE A 75 -6.26 2.92 8.13
N HIS A 76 -7.28 2.66 8.96
CA HIS A 76 -7.12 1.91 10.20
C HIS A 76 -6.61 0.49 9.93
N ALA A 77 -7.22 -0.21 8.97
CA ALA A 77 -6.85 -1.57 8.63
C ALA A 77 -5.39 -1.68 8.14
N VAL A 78 -4.95 -0.81 7.22
CA VAL A 78 -3.56 -0.87 6.73
C VAL A 78 -2.55 -0.49 7.81
N ARG A 79 -2.90 0.45 8.70
CA ARG A 79 -2.02 0.88 9.80
C ARG A 79 -1.83 -0.25 10.80
N ASP A 80 -2.91 -0.92 11.20
CA ASP A 80 -2.84 -2.05 12.13
C ASP A 80 -2.03 -3.20 11.53
N ALA A 81 -2.29 -3.53 10.27
CA ALA A 81 -1.55 -4.58 9.57
C ALA A 81 -0.05 -4.24 9.48
N ALA A 82 0.30 -2.99 9.13
CA ALA A 82 1.69 -2.55 9.06
C ALA A 82 2.37 -2.60 10.44
N SER A 83 1.67 -2.20 11.50
CA SER A 83 2.18 -2.26 12.87
C SER A 83 2.44 -3.69 13.31
N GLN A 84 1.49 -4.60 13.09
CA GLN A 84 1.63 -6.02 13.44
C GLN A 84 2.78 -6.69 12.68
N LEU A 85 2.91 -6.41 11.38
CA LEU A 85 4.03 -6.90 10.58
C LEU A 85 5.36 -6.35 11.06
N SER A 86 5.40 -5.08 11.48
CA SER A 86 6.62 -4.47 12.01
C SER A 86 7.04 -5.09 13.34
N SER A 87 6.08 -5.34 14.25
CA SER A 87 6.35 -6.06 15.51
C SER A 87 6.84 -7.48 15.26
N PHE A 88 6.14 -8.24 14.41
CA PHE A 88 6.55 -9.61 14.08
C PHE A 88 7.97 -9.67 13.48
N ILE A 89 8.29 -8.72 12.60
CA ILE A 89 9.63 -8.63 12.02
C ILE A 89 10.66 -8.25 13.09
N ALA A 90 10.37 -7.29 13.96
CA ALA A 90 11.29 -6.92 15.03
C ALA A 90 11.66 -8.14 15.88
N ASP A 91 10.65 -8.93 16.28
CA ASP A 91 10.86 -10.16 17.06
C ASP A 91 11.75 -11.17 16.31
N VAL A 92 11.47 -11.43 15.03
CA VAL A 92 12.25 -12.37 14.19
C VAL A 92 13.70 -11.92 13.98
N TYR A 93 13.95 -10.61 13.91
CA TYR A 93 15.29 -10.06 13.74
C TYR A 93 16.08 -9.96 15.06
N ASP A 94 15.41 -9.79 16.20
CA ASP A 94 16.04 -9.83 17.53
C ASP A 94 16.43 -11.25 17.96
N GLU A 95 15.78 -12.29 17.42
CA GLU A 95 16.12 -13.70 17.68
C GLU A 95 17.34 -14.22 16.90
N ARG A 96 18.00 -13.39 16.09
CA ARG A 96 19.15 -13.78 15.23
C ARG A 96 20.49 -13.19 15.64
#